data_AF-A0A914KHK3-F1
#
_entry.id   AF-A0A914KHK3-F1
#
_cell.length_a   1.000
_cell.length_b   1.000
_cell.length_c   1.000
_cell.angle_alpha   90.00
_cell.angle_beta   90.00
_cell.angle_gamma   90.00
#
_symmetry.space_group_name_H-M   'P 1'
#
loop_
_entity.id
_entity.type
_entity.pdbx_description
1 polymer ?
#
loop_
_entity_poly.entity_id
_entity_poly.type
_entity_poly.pdbx_seq_one_letter_code
_entity_poly.pdbx_strand_id
1 'polypeptide(L)'
;MLLYLAKVRIQLRTIRIRESLADLNSKDLRNYFKGVRKLCDELEAKKEDLEVDSIVHQQNLKQMEASLKQLKNNLSSTREKIFNENLLLVNSFNKCNEKIKETAPELSEKLEILLELQQKQSYLKFLKYFVNLRDEIRRCLRKGNYSLLLDNYRKLRKIPKENIEYLMVKDCRRDYTVKSASLAQFLQLELNSTLFLVFSRIHFPFEESVDFNTLKPQLVQTAQILKCLRLINIETSPTKNSEKELSPNEEPMELVLGEFDKRFNYHFYGDKKTNLPSKPEWFFSQLSCWAENNLEYFEVYLQPFVDEVFSF
;
A
#
# COMPACT_ATOMS: atom_id res chain seq x y z
N MET A 1 4.76 14.23 -6.99
CA MET A 1 5.40 13.34 -8.00
C MET A 1 4.96 13.62 -9.45
N LEU A 2 3.66 13.71 -9.77
CA LEU A 2 3.16 14.00 -11.14
C LEU A 2 3.67 15.33 -11.74
N LEU A 3 3.75 16.39 -10.94
CA LEU A 3 4.31 17.69 -11.36
C LEU A 3 5.82 17.62 -11.66
N TYR A 4 6.56 16.74 -10.97
CA TYR A 4 7.99 16.54 -11.19
C TYR A 4 8.25 15.78 -12.50
N LEU A 5 7.48 14.72 -12.77
CA LEU A 5 7.54 13.97 -14.03
C LEU A 5 7.14 14.82 -15.25
N ALA A 6 6.16 15.70 -15.09
CA ALA A 6 5.80 16.67 -16.12
C ALA A 6 6.94 17.64 -16.41
N LYS A 7 7.61 18.15 -15.37
CA LYS A 7 8.75 19.09 -15.49
C LYS A 7 9.97 18.44 -16.15
N VAL A 8 10.29 17.19 -15.81
CA VAL A 8 11.36 16.40 -16.43
C VAL A 8 11.06 16.10 -17.90
N ARG A 9 9.82 15.76 -18.26
CA ARG A 9 9.42 15.56 -19.67
C ARG A 9 9.53 16.85 -20.51
N ILE A 10 9.20 18.01 -19.93
CA ILE A 10 9.34 19.31 -20.59
C ILE A 10 10.83 19.64 -20.80
N GLN A 11 11.69 19.38 -19.82
CA GLN A 11 13.14 19.56 -19.96
C GLN A 11 13.74 18.66 -21.06
N LEU A 12 13.39 17.38 -21.09
CA LEU A 12 13.88 16.43 -22.11
C LEU A 12 13.44 16.82 -23.54
N ARG A 13 12.20 17.32 -23.72
CA ARG A 13 11.74 17.82 -25.02
C ARG A 13 12.47 19.09 -25.45
N THR A 14 12.77 19.98 -24.49
CA THR A 14 13.52 21.22 -24.76
C THR A 14 14.96 20.93 -25.18
N ILE A 15 15.58 19.88 -24.62
CA ILE A 15 16.92 19.40 -25.00
C ILE A 15 16.92 18.88 -26.44
N ARG A 16 15.95 18.03 -26.83
CA ARG A 16 15.86 17.51 -28.20
C ARG A 16 15.66 18.57 -29.28
N ILE A 17 14.89 19.63 -28.99
CA ILE A 17 14.69 20.74 -29.94
C ILE A 17 16.00 21.52 -30.12
N ARG A 18 16.77 21.72 -29.04
CA ARG A 18 18.10 22.37 -29.12
C ARG A 18 19.11 21.55 -29.91
N GLU A 19 19.13 20.23 -29.72
CA GLU A 19 19.97 19.31 -30.50
C GLU A 19 19.59 19.37 -32.00
N SER A 20 18.29 19.32 -32.30
CA SER A 20 17.78 19.38 -33.68
C SER A 20 18.09 20.72 -34.38
N LEU A 21 18.14 21.83 -33.62
CA LEU A 21 18.57 23.14 -34.13
C LEU A 21 20.10 23.24 -34.33
N ALA A 22 20.88 22.52 -33.51
CA ALA A 22 22.34 22.48 -33.60
C ALA A 22 22.83 21.66 -34.80
N ASP A 23 22.06 20.65 -35.21
CA ASP A 23 22.35 19.79 -36.38
C ASP A 23 22.05 20.45 -37.74
N LEU A 24 21.43 21.63 -37.76
CA LEU A 24 21.15 22.36 -39.00
C LEU A 24 22.43 22.95 -39.61
N ASN A 25 22.55 22.86 -40.94
CA ASN A 25 23.72 23.35 -41.67
C ASN A 25 23.86 24.88 -41.59
N SER A 26 24.65 25.36 -40.62
CA SER A 26 24.88 26.78 -40.34
C SER A 26 25.79 27.50 -41.35
N LYS A 27 26.42 26.77 -42.28
CA LYS A 27 27.33 27.35 -43.29
C LYS A 27 26.60 27.83 -44.54
N ASP A 28 25.38 27.36 -44.78
CA ASP A 28 24.50 27.82 -45.85
C ASP A 28 23.21 28.37 -45.27
N LEU A 29 23.10 29.70 -45.24
CA LEU A 29 21.97 30.43 -44.68
C LEU A 29 20.63 30.01 -45.30
N ARG A 30 20.57 29.70 -46.61
CA ARG A 30 19.32 29.29 -47.25
C ARG A 30 18.85 27.92 -46.75
N ASN A 31 19.78 26.99 -46.62
CA ASN A 31 19.48 25.64 -46.11
C ASN A 31 19.20 25.64 -44.61
N TYR A 32 19.88 26.49 -43.83
CA TYR A 32 19.59 26.71 -42.41
C TYR A 32 18.15 27.20 -42.19
N PHE A 33 17.74 28.31 -42.82
CA PHE A 33 16.39 28.84 -42.65
C PHE A 33 15.30 27.90 -43.19
N LYS A 34 15.60 27.10 -44.23
CA LYS A 34 14.70 26.06 -44.71
C LYS A 34 14.52 24.94 -43.67
N GLY A 35 15.58 24.53 -42.99
CA GLY A 35 15.54 23.55 -41.91
C GLY A 35 14.80 24.07 -40.67
N VAL A 36 15.04 25.32 -40.28
CA VAL A 36 14.28 25.97 -39.18
C VAL A 36 12.80 26.04 -39.52
N ARG A 37 12.43 26.43 -40.75
CA ARG A 37 11.03 26.50 -41.16
C ARG A 37 10.35 25.13 -41.09
N LYS A 38 10.98 24.07 -41.59
CA LYS A 38 10.48 22.70 -41.45
C LYS A 38 10.27 22.29 -39.99
N LEU A 39 11.22 22.63 -39.11
CA LEU A 39 11.12 22.31 -37.69
C LEU A 39 10.00 23.10 -37.00
N CYS A 40 9.77 24.35 -37.41
CA CYS A 40 8.59 25.11 -37.00
C CYS A 40 7.30 24.45 -37.49
N ASP A 41 7.21 24.08 -38.78
CA ASP A 41 6.02 23.44 -39.36
C ASP A 41 5.71 22.10 -38.63
N GLU A 42 6.72 21.30 -38.31
CA GLU A 42 6.57 20.05 -37.55
C GLU A 42 6.12 20.27 -36.11
N LEU A 43 6.60 21.33 -35.45
CA LEU A 43 6.18 21.69 -34.10
C LEU A 43 4.75 22.24 -34.09
N GLU A 44 4.36 22.98 -35.12
CA GLU A 44 3.02 23.51 -35.30
C GLU A 44 2.02 22.37 -35.54
N ALA A 45 2.34 21.41 -36.42
CA ALA A 45 1.55 20.21 -36.64
C ALA A 45 1.37 19.38 -35.35
N LYS A 46 2.47 19.15 -34.60
CA LYS A 46 2.38 18.44 -33.31
C LYS A 46 1.59 19.19 -32.25
N LYS A 47 1.61 20.53 -32.28
CA LYS A 47 0.80 21.34 -31.37
C LYS A 47 -0.68 21.17 -31.70
N GLU A 48 -1.05 21.22 -32.97
CA GLU A 48 -2.42 21.00 -33.43
C GLU A 48 -2.93 19.59 -33.04
N ASP A 49 -2.13 18.54 -33.26
CA ASP A 49 -2.48 17.17 -32.84
C ASP A 49 -2.73 17.06 -31.33
N LEU A 50 -1.86 17.68 -30.51
CA LEU A 50 -2.01 17.69 -29.05
C LEU A 50 -3.22 18.51 -28.58
N GLU A 51 -3.57 19.58 -29.28
CA GLU A 51 -4.78 20.36 -29.00
C GLU A 51 -6.04 19.53 -29.30
N VAL A 52 -6.07 18.78 -30.40
CA VAL A 52 -7.15 17.84 -30.72
C VAL A 52 -7.26 16.75 -29.64
N ASP A 53 -6.15 16.11 -29.26
CA ASP A 53 -6.14 15.10 -28.20
C ASP A 53 -6.65 15.66 -26.86
N SER A 54 -6.23 16.88 -26.50
CA SER A 54 -6.68 17.57 -25.29
C SER A 54 -8.20 17.77 -25.28
N ILE A 55 -8.78 18.17 -26.41
CA ILE A 55 -10.23 18.34 -26.57
C ILE A 55 -10.95 16.99 -26.41
N VAL A 56 -10.45 15.93 -27.06
CA VAL A 56 -11.02 14.58 -26.94
C VAL A 56 -10.96 14.08 -25.49
N HIS A 57 -9.82 14.25 -24.80
CA HIS A 57 -9.68 13.88 -23.40
C HIS A 57 -10.63 14.66 -22.49
N GLN A 58 -10.81 15.96 -22.72
CA GLN A 58 -11.77 16.78 -21.95
C GLN A 58 -13.22 16.32 -22.17
N GLN A 59 -13.59 15.95 -23.39
CA GLN A 59 -14.93 15.42 -23.68
C GLN A 59 -15.15 14.06 -23.00
N ASN A 60 -14.18 13.16 -23.08
CA ASN A 60 -14.23 11.85 -22.41
C ASN A 60 -14.34 12.01 -20.89
N LEU A 61 -13.61 12.95 -20.30
CA LEU A 61 -13.69 13.23 -18.86
C LEU A 61 -15.09 13.71 -18.45
N LYS A 62 -15.69 14.63 -19.21
CA LYS A 62 -17.07 15.09 -18.97
C LYS A 62 -18.09 13.96 -19.07
N GLN A 63 -17.94 13.06 -20.05
CA GLN A 63 -18.80 11.87 -20.16
C GLN A 63 -18.63 10.94 -18.96
N MET A 64 -17.38 10.69 -18.54
CA MET A 64 -17.08 9.84 -17.39
C MET A 64 -17.65 10.42 -16.09
N GLU A 65 -17.56 11.74 -15.88
CA GLU A 65 -18.17 12.44 -14.75
C GLU A 65 -19.70 12.30 -14.75
N ALA A 66 -20.33 12.45 -15.92
CA ALA A 66 -21.77 12.26 -16.07
C ALA A 66 -22.19 10.82 -15.74
N SER A 67 -21.47 9.82 -16.25
CA SER A 67 -21.70 8.40 -15.95
C SER A 67 -21.49 8.09 -14.46
N LEU A 68 -20.45 8.65 -13.83
CA LEU A 68 -20.22 8.50 -12.38
C LEU A 68 -21.35 9.12 -11.56
N LYS A 69 -21.85 10.29 -11.97
CA LYS A 69 -22.99 10.95 -11.31
C LYS A 69 -24.26 10.11 -11.45
N GLN A 70 -24.50 9.53 -12.61
CA GLN A 70 -25.63 8.63 -12.84
C GLN A 70 -25.51 7.35 -11.99
N LEU A 71 -24.34 6.71 -11.97
CA LEU A 71 -24.08 5.53 -11.14
C LEU A 71 -24.29 5.83 -9.65
N LYS A 72 -23.83 7.00 -9.18
CA LYS A 72 -24.04 7.46 -7.80
C LYS A 72 -25.54 7.60 -7.48
N ASN A 73 -26.31 8.20 -8.39
CA ASN A 73 -27.76 8.35 -8.21
C ASN A 73 -28.48 6.98 -8.21
N ASN A 74 -28.10 6.07 -9.12
CA ASN A 74 -28.64 4.72 -9.17
C ASN A 74 -28.35 3.95 -7.88
N LEU A 75 -27.12 4.04 -7.36
CA LEU A 75 -26.73 3.46 -6.07
C LEU A 75 -27.57 4.01 -4.91
N SER A 76 -27.76 5.33 -4.85
CA SER A 76 -28.60 5.96 -3.82
C SER A 76 -30.04 5.45 -3.87
N SER A 77 -30.63 5.39 -5.06
CA SER A 77 -32.01 4.89 -5.24
C SER A 77 -32.14 3.41 -4.86
N THR A 78 -31.15 2.59 -5.21
CA THR A 78 -31.14 1.16 -4.88
C THR A 78 -31.01 0.95 -3.38
N ARG A 79 -30.15 1.73 -2.72
CA ARG A 79 -29.99 1.72 -1.27
C ARG A 79 -31.29 2.09 -0.55
N GLU A 80 -32.03 3.07 -1.05
CA GLU A 80 -33.32 3.47 -0.48
C GLU A 80 -34.38 2.38 -0.64
N LYS A 81 -34.46 1.74 -1.82
CA LYS A 81 -35.34 0.58 -2.05
C LYS A 81 -35.06 -0.56 -1.08
N ILE A 82 -33.79 -0.95 -0.95
CA ILE A 82 -33.36 -2.00 -0.02
C ILE A 82 -33.71 -1.63 1.43
N PHE A 83 -33.54 -0.37 1.81
CA PHE A 83 -33.92 0.09 3.15
C PHE A 83 -35.42 -0.07 3.40
N ASN A 84 -36.26 0.38 2.47
CA ASN A 84 -37.71 0.30 2.59
C ASN A 84 -38.22 -1.14 2.61
N GLU A 85 -37.70 -2.02 1.74
CA GLU A 85 -38.04 -3.44 1.73
C GLU A 85 -37.66 -4.14 3.04
N ASN A 86 -36.47 -3.84 3.59
CA ASN A 86 -36.06 -4.36 4.89
C ASN A 86 -36.97 -3.87 6.02
N LEU A 87 -37.39 -2.62 6.00
CA LEU A 87 -38.31 -2.07 7.00
C LEU A 87 -39.66 -2.80 6.99
N LEU A 88 -40.21 -3.07 5.79
CA LEU A 88 -41.44 -3.84 5.63
C LEU A 88 -41.29 -5.29 6.14
N LEU A 89 -40.17 -5.95 5.79
CA LEU A 89 -39.85 -7.30 6.27
C LEU A 89 -39.80 -7.34 7.80
N VAL A 90 -39.04 -6.44 8.44
CA VAL A 90 -38.92 -6.37 9.91
C VAL A 90 -40.29 -6.14 10.55
N ASN A 91 -41.09 -5.23 10.01
CA ASN A 91 -42.43 -4.96 10.54
C ASN A 91 -43.37 -6.16 10.41
N SER A 92 -43.32 -6.87 9.28
CA SER A 92 -44.12 -8.08 9.06
C SER A 92 -43.69 -9.23 9.99
N PHE A 93 -42.38 -9.40 10.19
CA PHE A 93 -41.82 -10.38 11.10
C PHE A 93 -42.25 -10.10 12.55
N ASN A 94 -42.12 -8.86 13.01
CA ASN A 94 -42.54 -8.47 14.36
C ASN A 94 -44.03 -8.73 14.60
N LYS A 95 -44.90 -8.36 13.63
CA LYS A 95 -46.34 -8.66 13.72
C LYS A 95 -46.62 -10.17 13.80
N CYS A 96 -45.88 -10.98 13.04
CA CYS A 96 -46.01 -12.44 13.11
C CYS A 96 -45.57 -12.96 14.49
N ASN A 97 -44.45 -12.44 15.00
CA ASN A 97 -43.88 -12.86 16.28
C ASN A 97 -44.80 -12.50 17.46
N GLU A 98 -45.44 -11.32 17.45
CA GLU A 98 -46.46 -10.94 18.44
C GLU A 98 -47.66 -11.90 18.41
N LYS A 99 -48.16 -12.25 17.22
CA LYS A 99 -49.26 -13.23 17.11
C LYS A 99 -48.86 -14.61 17.64
N ILE A 100 -47.62 -15.05 17.41
CA ILE A 100 -47.12 -16.32 17.95
C ILE A 100 -47.03 -16.26 19.48
N LYS A 101 -46.56 -15.13 20.04
CA LYS A 101 -46.54 -14.90 21.49
C LYS A 101 -47.93 -14.97 22.12
N GLU A 102 -48.92 -14.37 21.48
CA GLU A 102 -50.31 -14.38 21.95
C GLU A 102 -50.96 -15.76 21.83
N THR A 103 -50.73 -16.48 20.72
CA THR A 103 -51.45 -17.73 20.40
C THR A 103 -50.79 -18.97 20.98
N ALA A 104 -49.45 -18.95 21.10
CA ALA A 104 -48.65 -20.12 21.50
C ALA A 104 -47.39 -19.68 22.28
N PRO A 105 -47.54 -19.23 23.54
CA PRO A 105 -46.42 -18.69 24.33
C PRO A 105 -45.30 -19.71 24.55
N GLU A 106 -45.62 -20.99 24.78
CA GLU A 106 -44.61 -22.05 24.90
C GLU A 106 -43.78 -22.25 23.62
N LEU A 107 -44.39 -22.07 22.45
CA LEU A 107 -43.68 -22.15 21.17
C LEU A 107 -42.78 -20.92 21.00
N SER A 108 -43.27 -19.72 21.37
CA SER A 108 -42.46 -18.50 21.35
C SER A 108 -41.22 -18.64 22.23
N GLU A 109 -41.36 -19.16 23.45
CA GLU A 109 -40.23 -19.36 24.37
C GLU A 109 -39.20 -20.35 23.78
N LYS A 110 -39.65 -21.47 23.21
CA LYS A 110 -38.76 -22.42 22.53
C LYS A 110 -38.05 -21.80 21.32
N LEU A 111 -38.73 -20.96 20.55
CA LEU A 111 -38.14 -20.26 19.41
C LEU A 111 -37.10 -19.22 19.85
N GLU A 112 -37.35 -18.48 20.93
CA GLU A 112 -36.37 -17.56 21.52
C GLU A 112 -35.12 -18.30 21.99
N ILE A 113 -35.27 -19.43 22.70
CA ILE A 113 -34.15 -20.30 23.09
C ILE A 113 -33.40 -20.81 21.87
N LEU A 114 -34.11 -21.24 20.81
CA LEU A 114 -33.49 -21.72 19.59
C LEU A 114 -32.68 -20.62 18.89
N LEU A 115 -33.21 -19.39 18.83
CA LEU A 115 -32.50 -18.22 18.30
C LEU A 115 -31.23 -17.92 19.10
N GLU A 116 -31.29 -17.95 20.43
CA GLU A 116 -30.11 -17.77 21.28
C GLU A 116 -29.06 -18.86 21.05
N LEU A 117 -29.47 -20.12 20.95
CA LEU A 117 -28.58 -21.24 20.68
C LEU A 117 -27.93 -21.12 19.29
N GLN A 118 -28.69 -20.68 18.29
CA GLN A 118 -28.18 -20.44 16.94
C GLN A 118 -27.16 -19.29 16.89
N GLN A 119 -27.40 -18.22 17.64
CA GLN A 119 -26.44 -17.12 17.79
C GLN A 119 -25.16 -17.59 18.48
N LYS A 120 -25.28 -18.35 19.59
CA LYS A 120 -24.13 -18.95 20.29
C LYS A 120 -23.34 -19.88 19.38
N GLN A 121 -24.02 -20.73 18.61
CA GLN A 121 -23.36 -21.62 17.65
C GLN A 121 -22.60 -20.83 16.57
N SER A 122 -23.22 -19.77 16.03
CA SER A 122 -22.59 -18.90 15.03
C SER A 122 -21.35 -18.20 15.60
N TYR A 123 -21.44 -17.69 16.83
CA TYR A 123 -20.30 -17.11 17.54
C TYR A 123 -19.17 -18.13 17.73
N LEU A 124 -19.48 -19.37 18.15
CA LEU A 124 -18.46 -20.41 18.33
C LEU A 124 -17.80 -20.83 17.02
N LYS A 125 -18.56 -20.91 15.92
CA LYS A 125 -18.01 -21.19 14.57
C LYS A 125 -17.03 -20.10 14.16
N PHE A 126 -17.43 -18.83 14.31
CA PHE A 126 -16.55 -17.69 14.07
C PHE A 126 -15.29 -17.76 14.92
N LEU A 127 -15.45 -17.97 16.24
CA LEU A 127 -14.34 -17.96 17.18
C LEU A 127 -13.34 -19.05 16.86
N LYS A 128 -13.81 -20.26 16.53
CA LYS A 128 -12.96 -21.37 16.08
C LYS A 128 -12.15 -20.99 14.84
N TYR A 129 -12.81 -20.44 13.81
CA TYR A 129 -12.13 -20.02 12.59
C TYR A 129 -11.08 -18.93 12.85
N PHE A 130 -11.46 -17.89 13.59
CA PHE A 130 -10.57 -16.77 13.92
C PHE A 130 -9.35 -17.20 14.75
N VAL A 131 -9.58 -18.02 15.79
CA VAL A 131 -8.51 -18.56 16.64
C VAL A 131 -7.55 -19.43 15.85
N ASN A 132 -8.06 -20.33 15.02
CA ASN A 132 -7.22 -21.16 14.15
C ASN A 132 -6.34 -20.29 13.25
N LEU A 133 -6.92 -19.29 12.59
CA LEU A 133 -6.20 -18.41 11.68
C LEU A 133 -5.11 -17.61 12.41
N ARG A 134 -5.44 -17.05 13.57
CA ARG A 134 -4.48 -16.37 14.45
C ARG A 134 -3.32 -17.29 14.85
N ASP A 135 -3.61 -18.52 15.21
CA ASP A 135 -2.61 -19.47 15.68
C ASP A 135 -1.73 -19.98 14.52
N GLU A 136 -2.28 -20.13 13.31
CA GLU A 136 -1.50 -20.36 12.09
C GLU A 136 -0.56 -19.19 11.78
N ILE A 137 -1.03 -17.94 11.87
CA ILE A 137 -0.19 -16.75 11.69
C ILE A 137 1.00 -16.77 12.67
N ARG A 138 0.74 -17.01 13.96
CA ARG A 138 1.80 -17.12 14.98
C ARG A 138 2.75 -18.29 14.74
N ARG A 139 2.25 -19.41 14.20
CA ARG A 139 3.08 -20.56 13.83
C ARG A 139 3.99 -20.23 12.65
N CYS A 140 3.46 -19.54 11.63
CA CYS A 140 4.24 -19.10 10.47
C CYS A 140 5.36 -18.14 10.89
N LEU A 141 5.07 -17.20 11.80
CA LEU A 141 6.07 -16.30 12.37
C LEU A 141 7.21 -17.07 13.04
N ARG A 142 6.88 -18.00 13.96
CA ARG A 142 7.89 -18.82 14.66
C ARG A 142 8.76 -19.66 13.74
N LYS A 143 8.19 -20.12 12.61
CA LYS A 143 8.91 -20.92 11.60
C LYS A 143 9.66 -20.08 10.58
N GLY A 144 9.55 -18.75 10.61
CA GLY A 144 10.13 -17.86 9.60
C GLY A 144 9.49 -18.00 8.20
N ASN A 145 8.25 -18.52 8.10
CA ASN A 145 7.54 -18.62 6.84
C ASN A 145 6.67 -17.38 6.61
N TYR A 146 7.30 -16.30 6.18
CA TYR A 146 6.66 -14.99 6.02
C TYR A 146 5.67 -14.94 4.84
N SER A 147 5.90 -15.72 3.78
CA SER A 147 4.97 -15.83 2.66
C SER A 147 3.61 -16.39 3.11
N LEU A 148 3.61 -17.52 3.83
CA LEU A 148 2.38 -18.10 4.34
C LEU A 148 1.75 -17.25 5.46
N LEU A 149 2.58 -16.57 6.27
CA LEU A 149 2.11 -15.59 7.25
C LEU A 149 1.28 -14.51 6.57
N LEU A 150 1.80 -13.93 5.47
CA LEU A 150 1.15 -12.87 4.72
C LEU A 150 -0.21 -13.33 4.17
N ASP A 151 -0.27 -14.53 3.61
CA ASP A 151 -1.51 -15.08 3.06
C ASP A 151 -2.57 -15.33 4.13
N ASN A 152 -2.17 -15.87 5.29
CA ASN A 152 -3.09 -16.05 6.41
C ASN A 152 -3.55 -14.71 6.99
N TYR A 153 -2.67 -13.70 7.04
CA TYR A 153 -3.04 -12.36 7.47
C TYR A 153 -4.02 -11.70 6.49
N ARG A 154 -3.85 -11.88 5.17
CA ARG A 154 -4.84 -11.43 4.17
C ARG A 154 -6.20 -12.09 4.35
N LYS A 155 -6.24 -13.39 4.66
CA LYS A 155 -7.50 -14.09 5.00
C LYS A 155 -8.15 -13.50 6.25
N LEU A 156 -7.36 -13.15 7.26
CA LEU A 156 -7.84 -12.53 8.50
C LEU A 156 -8.52 -11.20 8.17
N ARG A 157 -7.89 -10.39 7.32
CA ARG A 157 -8.43 -9.11 6.85
C ARG A 157 -9.72 -9.23 6.06
N LYS A 158 -9.94 -10.34 5.35
CA LYS A 158 -11.15 -10.55 4.54
C LYS A 158 -12.39 -10.85 5.39
N ILE A 159 -12.21 -11.23 6.66
CA ILE A 159 -13.31 -11.60 7.58
C ILE A 159 -14.44 -10.55 7.61
N PRO A 160 -14.18 -9.23 7.78
CA PRO A 160 -15.26 -8.24 7.86
C PRO A 160 -16.10 -8.10 6.58
N LYS A 161 -15.59 -8.56 5.44
CA LYS A 161 -16.27 -8.48 4.14
C LYS A 161 -16.92 -9.80 3.73
N GLU A 162 -16.29 -10.93 4.06
CA GLU A 162 -16.62 -12.24 3.49
C GLU A 162 -17.23 -13.21 4.53
N ASN A 163 -17.07 -12.98 5.83
CA ASN A 163 -17.55 -13.91 6.86
C ASN A 163 -18.96 -13.54 7.35
N ILE A 164 -19.91 -14.45 7.15
CA ILE A 164 -21.33 -14.25 7.49
C ILE A 164 -21.52 -14.12 9.01
N GLU A 165 -20.85 -14.96 9.80
CA GLU A 165 -20.98 -14.94 11.26
C GLU A 165 -20.55 -13.58 11.85
N TYR A 166 -19.48 -12.99 11.34
CA TYR A 166 -19.02 -11.64 11.69
C TYR A 166 -20.09 -10.56 11.41
N LEU A 167 -20.76 -10.63 10.26
CA LEU A 167 -21.78 -9.65 9.86
C LEU A 167 -23.04 -9.74 10.74
N MET A 168 -23.42 -10.95 11.13
CA MET A 168 -24.67 -11.19 11.85
C MET A 168 -24.54 -11.01 13.36
N VAL A 169 -23.42 -11.40 13.97
CA VAL A 169 -23.28 -11.46 15.44
C VAL A 169 -22.43 -10.29 15.96
N LYS A 170 -23.03 -9.47 16.86
CA LYS A 170 -22.35 -8.31 17.47
C LYS A 170 -21.06 -8.68 18.21
N ASP A 171 -21.09 -9.77 18.99
CA ASP A 171 -19.93 -10.21 19.77
C ASP A 171 -18.75 -10.61 18.90
N CYS A 172 -18.99 -11.21 17.72
CA CYS A 172 -17.94 -11.53 16.75
C CYS A 172 -17.18 -10.27 16.31
N ARG A 173 -17.90 -9.16 16.06
CA ARG A 173 -17.28 -7.90 15.65
C ARG A 173 -16.40 -7.30 16.74
N ARG A 174 -16.91 -7.27 17.97
CA ARG A 174 -16.14 -6.77 19.13
C ARG A 174 -14.86 -7.58 19.31
N ASP A 175 -14.99 -8.91 19.35
CA ASP A 175 -13.86 -9.81 19.55
C ASP A 175 -12.84 -9.74 18.43
N TYR A 176 -13.30 -9.70 17.18
CA TYR A 176 -12.43 -9.51 16.03
C TYR A 176 -11.62 -8.24 16.19
N THR A 177 -12.27 -7.08 16.36
CA THR A 177 -11.60 -5.76 16.39
C THR A 177 -10.52 -5.70 17.47
N VAL A 178 -10.84 -6.16 18.69
CA VAL A 178 -9.88 -6.14 19.80
C VAL A 178 -8.74 -7.11 19.56
N LYS A 179 -9.05 -8.36 19.18
CA LYS A 179 -8.04 -9.43 19.06
C LYS A 179 -7.19 -9.27 17.81
N SER A 180 -7.72 -8.74 16.72
CA SER A 180 -6.97 -8.45 15.49
C SER A 180 -6.02 -7.28 15.67
N ALA A 181 -6.44 -6.22 16.38
CA ALA A 181 -5.56 -5.09 16.72
C ALA A 181 -4.40 -5.54 17.61
N SER A 182 -4.69 -6.31 18.67
CA SER A 182 -3.66 -6.88 19.54
C SER A 182 -2.69 -7.80 18.77
N LEU A 183 -3.21 -8.62 17.83
CA LEU A 183 -2.37 -9.43 16.95
C LEU A 183 -1.48 -8.57 16.05
N ALA A 184 -2.01 -7.51 15.44
CA ALA A 184 -1.25 -6.62 14.58
C ALA A 184 -0.08 -5.97 15.33
N GLN A 185 -0.33 -5.44 16.53
CA GLN A 185 0.71 -4.85 17.38
C GLN A 185 1.79 -5.87 17.76
N PHE A 186 1.38 -7.08 18.13
CA PHE A 186 2.31 -8.18 18.42
C PHE A 186 3.19 -8.52 17.20
N LEU A 187 2.58 -8.65 16.02
CA LEU A 187 3.31 -8.95 14.80
C LEU A 187 4.29 -7.84 14.42
N GLN A 188 3.90 -6.58 14.53
CA GLN A 188 4.79 -5.43 14.28
C GLN A 188 6.03 -5.52 15.17
N LEU A 189 5.86 -5.73 16.47
CA LEU A 189 6.97 -5.81 17.41
C LEU A 189 7.94 -6.95 17.06
N GLU A 190 7.42 -8.16 16.84
CA GLU A 190 8.24 -9.34 16.54
C GLU A 190 8.93 -9.25 15.17
N LEU A 191 8.23 -8.75 14.16
CA LEU A 191 8.79 -8.58 12.81
C LEU A 191 9.88 -7.51 12.79
N ASN A 192 9.67 -6.37 13.47
CA ASN A 192 10.69 -5.33 13.61
C ASN A 192 11.94 -5.86 14.34
N SER A 193 11.75 -6.57 15.46
CA SER A 193 12.84 -7.21 16.18
C SER A 193 13.60 -8.22 15.31
N THR A 194 12.86 -9.05 14.56
CA THR A 194 13.48 -10.04 13.67
C THR A 194 14.23 -9.38 12.52
N LEU A 195 13.68 -8.32 11.92
CA LEU A 195 14.33 -7.54 10.87
C LEU A 195 15.67 -6.97 11.35
N PHE A 196 15.67 -6.33 12.53
CA PHE A 196 16.87 -5.78 13.15
C PHE A 196 17.94 -6.85 13.40
N LEU A 197 17.54 -8.03 13.88
CA LEU A 197 18.45 -9.15 14.07
C LEU A 197 19.06 -9.64 12.75
N VAL A 198 18.27 -9.68 11.66
CA VAL A 198 18.78 -10.07 10.35
C VAL A 198 19.75 -9.02 9.82
N PHE A 199 19.41 -7.72 9.88
CA PHE A 199 20.32 -6.63 9.50
C PHE A 199 21.64 -6.67 10.28
N SER A 200 21.58 -6.89 11.59
CA SER A 200 22.77 -7.01 12.43
C SER A 200 23.65 -8.21 12.03
N ARG A 201 23.05 -9.34 11.65
CA ARG A 201 23.78 -10.57 11.24
C ARG A 201 24.47 -10.44 9.90
N ILE A 202 23.86 -9.72 8.96
CA ILE A 202 24.47 -9.47 7.65
C ILE A 202 25.35 -8.22 7.65
N HIS A 203 25.45 -7.50 8.79
CA HIS A 203 26.16 -6.23 8.91
C HIS A 203 25.65 -5.16 7.93
N PHE A 204 24.33 -5.07 7.79
CA PHE A 204 23.70 -4.02 7.01
C PHE A 204 23.71 -2.67 7.77
N PRO A 205 23.93 -1.52 7.10
CA PRO A 205 24.23 -1.35 5.68
C PRO A 205 25.67 -1.76 5.32
N PHE A 206 25.87 -2.22 4.09
CA PHE A 206 27.18 -2.71 3.64
C PHE A 206 28.15 -1.54 3.37
N GLU A 207 29.26 -1.51 4.08
CA GLU A 207 30.33 -0.51 3.90
C GLU A 207 31.36 -0.91 2.86
N GLU A 208 31.45 -2.20 2.58
CA GLU A 208 32.36 -2.81 1.61
C GLU A 208 31.55 -3.71 0.66
N SER A 209 32.14 -4.07 -0.47
CA SER A 209 31.53 -5.01 -1.41
C SER A 209 31.30 -6.36 -0.74
N VAL A 210 30.08 -6.88 -0.85
CA VAL A 210 29.66 -8.19 -0.30
C VAL A 210 29.25 -9.15 -1.41
N ASP A 211 29.42 -10.45 -1.19
CA ASP A 211 28.89 -11.47 -2.10
C ASP A 211 27.41 -11.75 -1.80
N PHE A 212 26.54 -11.12 -2.59
CA PHE A 212 25.09 -11.25 -2.50
C PHE A 212 24.58 -12.69 -2.65
N ASN A 213 25.32 -13.60 -3.30
CA ASN A 213 24.92 -15.00 -3.40
C ASN A 213 24.95 -15.70 -2.04
N THR A 214 25.91 -15.34 -1.19
CA THR A 214 26.04 -15.92 0.17
C THR A 214 24.98 -15.39 1.13
N LEU A 215 24.55 -14.14 0.93
CA LEU A 215 23.56 -13.46 1.78
C LEU A 215 22.12 -13.59 1.26
N LYS A 216 21.92 -14.18 0.08
CA LYS A 216 20.63 -14.30 -0.60
C LYS A 216 19.49 -14.78 0.32
N PRO A 217 19.63 -15.83 1.17
CA PRO A 217 18.55 -16.25 2.06
C PRO A 217 18.12 -15.14 3.04
N GLN A 218 19.06 -14.41 3.61
CA GLN A 218 18.83 -13.33 4.55
C GLN A 218 18.22 -12.11 3.87
N LEU A 219 18.66 -11.76 2.67
CA LEU A 219 18.12 -10.63 1.90
C LEU A 219 16.70 -10.89 1.41
N VAL A 220 16.40 -12.12 0.99
CA VAL A 220 15.01 -12.52 0.69
C VAL A 220 14.16 -12.46 1.96
N GLN A 221 14.71 -12.89 3.09
CA GLN A 221 14.03 -12.82 4.39
C GLN A 221 13.69 -11.38 4.78
N THR A 222 14.63 -10.42 4.66
CA THR A 222 14.36 -9.01 5.00
C THR A 222 13.26 -8.42 4.11
N ALA A 223 13.30 -8.66 2.80
CA ALA A 223 12.26 -8.22 1.86
C ALA A 223 10.88 -8.78 2.22
N GLN A 224 10.79 -10.06 2.60
CA GLN A 224 9.54 -10.67 3.03
C GLN A 224 9.02 -10.09 4.35
N ILE A 225 9.89 -9.84 5.33
CA ILE A 225 9.52 -9.21 6.60
C ILE A 225 8.97 -7.79 6.36
N LEU A 226 9.66 -7.00 5.53
CA LEU A 226 9.23 -5.65 5.15
C LEU A 226 7.85 -5.66 4.47
N LYS A 227 7.58 -6.66 3.62
CA LYS A 227 6.26 -6.86 3.00
C LYS A 227 5.17 -7.16 4.03
N CYS A 228 5.46 -8.00 5.02
CA CYS A 228 4.53 -8.26 6.13
C CYS A 228 4.25 -6.98 6.94
N LEU A 229 5.31 -6.24 7.32
CA LEU A 229 5.19 -4.98 8.06
C LEU A 229 4.35 -3.95 7.28
N ARG A 230 4.57 -3.81 5.97
CA ARG A 230 3.77 -2.90 5.13
C ARG A 230 2.28 -3.21 5.21
N LEU A 231 1.93 -4.48 5.01
CA LEU A 231 0.53 -4.92 4.99
C LEU A 231 -0.13 -4.63 6.34
N ILE A 232 0.57 -4.90 7.44
CA ILE A 232 0.04 -4.66 8.79
C ILE A 232 -0.11 -3.14 9.04
N ASN A 233 0.86 -2.32 8.65
CA ASN A 233 0.87 -0.86 8.92
C ASN A 233 -0.14 -0.06 8.10
N ILE A 234 -0.41 -0.44 6.84
CA ILE A 234 -1.48 0.16 6.02
C ILE A 234 -2.85 0.10 6.71
N GLU A 235 -3.02 -0.84 7.64
CA GLU A 235 -4.33 -1.21 8.18
C GLU A 235 -4.53 -0.80 9.63
N THR A 236 -3.44 -0.62 10.38
CA THR A 236 -3.49 -0.05 11.73
C THR A 236 -3.66 1.46 11.72
N SER A 237 -3.37 2.15 10.61
CA SER A 237 -3.60 3.59 10.48
C SER A 237 -5.12 3.88 10.42
N PRO A 238 -5.69 4.53 11.44
CA PRO A 238 -7.12 4.74 11.51
C PRO A 238 -7.51 5.99 10.73
N THR A 239 -7.27 6.09 9.42
CA THR A 239 -7.85 7.16 8.59
C THR A 239 -7.62 6.94 7.10
N LYS A 240 -8.71 6.73 6.36
CA LYS A 240 -8.71 6.72 4.89
C LYS A 240 -8.88 8.10 4.24
N ASN A 241 -8.94 9.20 5.00
CA ASN A 241 -9.30 10.53 4.45
C ASN A 241 -8.44 11.70 4.94
N SER A 242 -7.21 11.48 5.39
CA SER A 242 -6.27 12.59 5.59
C SER A 242 -4.90 12.14 5.18
N GLU A 243 -4.18 13.01 4.46
CA GLU A 243 -2.74 13.00 4.21
C GLU A 243 -1.95 13.05 5.53
N LYS A 244 -2.21 12.13 6.45
CA LYS A 244 -1.29 11.81 7.52
C LYS A 244 -0.36 10.77 6.96
N GLU A 245 0.79 11.26 6.50
CA GLU A 245 2.03 10.51 6.41
C GLU A 245 2.07 9.51 7.56
N LEU A 246 2.34 8.22 7.25
CA LEU A 246 2.72 7.28 8.30
C LEU A 246 3.80 7.97 9.14
N SER A 247 3.83 7.74 10.46
CA SER A 247 4.92 8.32 11.23
C SER A 247 6.25 7.86 10.61
N PRO A 248 7.30 8.71 10.55
CA PRO A 248 8.51 8.38 9.80
C PRO A 248 9.32 7.16 10.28
N ASN A 249 8.78 6.38 11.21
CA ASN A 249 9.34 5.15 11.73
C ASN A 249 8.43 3.92 11.45
N GLU A 250 7.35 4.10 10.68
CA GLU A 250 6.34 3.07 10.40
C GLU A 250 6.27 2.70 8.91
N GLU A 251 6.96 3.41 8.02
CA GLU A 251 7.10 2.94 6.64
C GLU A 251 8.25 1.92 6.56
N PRO A 252 8.05 0.73 5.95
CA PRO A 252 9.10 -0.27 5.81
C PRO A 252 10.39 0.27 5.18
N MET A 253 10.29 1.26 4.29
CA MET A 253 11.47 1.91 3.70
C MET A 253 12.24 2.75 4.73
N GLU A 254 11.57 3.37 5.68
CA GLU A 254 12.22 4.13 6.75
C GLU A 254 12.96 3.21 7.72
N LEU A 255 12.49 1.98 7.92
CA LEU A 255 13.24 0.97 8.68
C LEU A 255 14.55 0.59 7.99
N VAL A 256 14.57 0.57 6.65
CA VAL A 256 15.80 0.32 5.87
C VAL A 256 16.71 1.54 5.92
N LEU A 257 16.18 2.74 5.63
CA LEU A 257 16.93 3.98 5.61
C LEU A 257 17.45 4.38 7.00
N GLY A 258 16.71 4.05 8.06
CA GLY A 258 17.11 4.29 9.44
C GLY A 258 18.40 3.57 9.84
N GLU A 259 18.75 2.46 9.18
CA GLU A 259 20.07 1.83 9.39
C GLU A 259 21.21 2.67 8.78
N PHE A 260 20.96 3.35 7.64
CA PHE A 260 21.90 4.33 7.10
C PHE A 260 21.98 5.58 7.97
N ASP A 261 20.87 6.06 8.54
CA ASP A 261 20.88 7.20 9.46
C ASP A 261 21.74 6.90 10.70
N LYS A 262 21.58 5.71 11.29
CA LYS A 262 22.44 5.27 12.41
C LYS A 262 23.91 5.25 12.00
N ARG A 263 24.21 4.75 10.80
CA ARG A 263 25.59 4.65 10.31
C ARG A 263 26.18 6.02 9.98
N PHE A 264 25.39 6.90 9.38
CA PHE A 264 25.73 8.29 9.11
C PHE A 264 26.01 9.05 10.40
N ASN A 265 25.11 8.96 11.38
CA ASN A 265 25.29 9.56 12.70
C ASN A 265 26.55 9.03 13.39
N TYR A 266 26.81 7.73 13.29
CA TYR A 266 28.04 7.16 13.83
C TYR A 266 29.28 7.77 13.18
N HIS A 267 29.34 7.93 11.86
CA HIS A 267 30.56 8.41 11.18
C HIS A 267 30.72 9.93 11.22
N PHE A 268 29.63 10.69 11.21
CA PHE A 268 29.67 12.12 10.88
C PHE A 268 29.15 13.05 11.99
N TYR A 269 28.79 12.53 13.15
CA TYR A 269 28.41 13.36 14.31
C TYR A 269 29.39 13.20 15.48
N GLY A 270 29.39 14.20 16.38
CA GLY A 270 30.29 14.28 17.53
C GLY A 270 31.71 14.75 17.16
N ASP A 271 32.68 14.46 18.04
CA ASP A 271 34.09 14.88 17.92
C ASP A 271 34.91 14.03 16.95
N LYS A 272 34.26 13.37 15.99
CA LYS A 272 34.95 12.51 15.03
C LYS A 272 35.70 13.33 14.00
N LYS A 273 36.89 12.86 13.63
CA LYS A 273 37.73 13.47 12.59
C LYS A 273 37.05 13.54 11.22
N THR A 274 35.97 12.80 11.00
CA THR A 274 35.18 12.78 9.76
C THR A 274 34.07 13.83 9.74
N ASN A 275 33.73 14.43 10.88
CA ASN A 275 32.78 15.54 10.99
C ASN A 275 33.49 16.89 10.78
N LEU A 276 34.01 17.13 9.57
CA LEU A 276 34.63 18.40 9.21
C LEU A 276 33.80 19.13 8.14
N PRO A 277 33.13 20.25 8.49
CA PRO A 277 32.39 21.07 7.52
C PRO A 277 33.26 21.61 6.37
N SER A 278 34.57 21.73 6.60
CA SER A 278 35.53 22.16 5.58
C SER A 278 35.88 21.09 4.54
N LYS A 279 35.42 19.84 4.74
CA LYS A 279 35.68 18.71 3.85
C LYS A 279 34.39 17.95 3.48
N PRO A 280 33.44 18.63 2.81
CA PRO A 280 32.17 18.02 2.40
C PRO A 280 32.38 16.77 1.51
N GLU A 281 33.50 16.67 0.78
CA GLU A 281 33.86 15.53 -0.06
C GLU A 281 33.92 14.20 0.70
N TRP A 282 34.21 14.21 2.00
CA TRP A 282 34.23 13.00 2.83
C TRP A 282 32.84 12.42 3.03
N PHE A 283 31.83 13.27 3.17
CA PHE A 283 30.43 12.85 3.25
C PHE A 283 29.99 12.23 1.93
N PHE A 284 30.25 12.91 0.81
CA PHE A 284 29.85 12.43 -0.51
C PHE A 284 30.54 11.12 -0.89
N SER A 285 31.83 10.97 -0.58
CA SER A 285 32.57 9.74 -0.90
C SER A 285 32.03 8.54 -0.12
N GLN A 286 31.72 8.71 1.18
CA GLN A 286 31.14 7.63 1.98
C GLN A 286 29.71 7.30 1.56
N LEU A 287 28.86 8.31 1.33
CA LEU A 287 27.50 8.09 0.84
C LEU A 287 27.49 7.39 -0.53
N SER A 288 28.41 7.76 -1.43
CA SER A 288 28.53 7.11 -2.74
C SER A 288 28.98 5.65 -2.60
N CYS A 289 29.96 5.38 -1.73
CA CYS A 289 30.40 4.02 -1.42
C CYS A 289 29.26 3.16 -0.87
N TRP A 290 28.49 3.69 0.09
CA TRP A 290 27.32 2.99 0.63
C TRP A 290 26.24 2.76 -0.43
N ALA A 291 25.98 3.76 -1.28
CA ALA A 291 25.02 3.59 -2.37
C ALA A 291 25.46 2.47 -3.33
N GLU A 292 26.73 2.44 -3.74
CA GLU A 292 27.29 1.43 -4.63
C GLU A 292 27.24 0.03 -4.00
N ASN A 293 27.70 -0.13 -2.77
CA ASN A 293 27.78 -1.44 -2.10
C ASN A 293 26.42 -2.03 -1.74
N ASN A 294 25.37 -1.21 -1.65
CA ASN A 294 24.01 -1.67 -1.32
C ASN A 294 23.08 -1.69 -2.54
N LEU A 295 23.54 -1.26 -3.72
CA LEU A 295 22.69 -1.08 -4.91
C LEU A 295 21.95 -2.37 -5.29
N GLU A 296 22.65 -3.51 -5.29
CA GLU A 296 22.03 -4.81 -5.62
C GLU A 296 20.93 -5.20 -4.62
N TYR A 297 21.09 -4.89 -3.32
CA TYR A 297 20.02 -5.12 -2.34
C TYR A 297 18.75 -4.34 -2.72
N PHE A 298 18.92 -3.05 -3.04
CA PHE A 298 17.81 -2.20 -3.42
C PHE A 298 17.16 -2.65 -4.73
N GLU A 299 17.94 -2.90 -5.79
CA GLU A 299 17.41 -3.22 -7.12
C GLU A 299 16.86 -4.64 -7.23
N VAL A 300 17.50 -5.64 -6.62
CA VAL A 300 17.13 -7.05 -6.81
C VAL A 300 16.14 -7.55 -5.76
N TYR A 301 16.26 -7.07 -4.51
CA TYR A 301 15.49 -7.63 -3.39
C TYR A 301 14.38 -6.69 -2.90
N LEU A 302 14.63 -5.38 -2.87
CA LEU A 302 13.63 -4.40 -2.42
C LEU A 302 12.75 -3.88 -3.56
N GLN A 303 13.29 -3.62 -4.75
CA GLN A 303 12.54 -3.04 -5.86
C GLN A 303 11.34 -3.90 -6.28
N PRO A 304 11.42 -5.25 -6.37
CA PRO A 304 10.23 -6.05 -6.68
C PRO A 304 9.09 -5.88 -5.67
N PHE A 305 9.42 -5.66 -4.39
CA PHE A 305 8.44 -5.34 -3.37
C PHE A 305 7.82 -3.96 -3.60
N VAL A 306 8.63 -2.95 -3.92
CA VAL A 306 8.19 -1.59 -4.23
C VAL A 306 7.23 -1.62 -5.44
N ASP A 307 7.63 -2.28 -6.53
CA ASP A 307 6.85 -2.35 -7.77
C ASP A 307 5.49 -3.05 -7.60
N GLU A 308 5.44 -4.15 -6.84
CA GLU A 308 4.18 -4.82 -6.52
C GLU A 308 3.21 -3.93 -5.72
N VAL A 309 3.74 -3.03 -4.88
CA VAL A 309 2.95 -2.12 -4.05
C VAL A 309 2.39 -0.95 -4.87
N PHE A 310 3.11 -0.51 -5.90
CA PHE A 310 2.73 0.63 -6.75
C PHE A 310 2.02 0.25 -8.06
N SER A 311 1.84 -1.04 -8.35
CA SER A 311 1.10 -1.53 -9.53
C SER A 311 -0.43 -1.48 -9.40
N PHE A 312 -0.97 -0.59 -8.57
CA PHE A 312 -2.43 -0.39 -8.37
C PHE A 312 -2.91 0.98 -8.85
#